data_AF-A0A4R2KRM4-F1
#
_entry.id   AF-A0A4R2KRM4-F1
#
_cell.length_a   1.000
_cell.length_b   1.000
_cell.length_c   1.000
_cell.angle_alpha   90.00
_cell.angle_beta   90.00
_cell.angle_gamma   90.00
#
_symmetry.space_group_name_H-M   'P 1'
#
loop_
_entity.id
_entity.type
_entity.pdbx_description
1 polymer ?
#
loop_
_entity_poly.entity_id
_entity_poly.type
_entity_poly.pdbx_seq_one_letter_code
_entity_poly.pdbx_strand_id
1 'polypeptide(L)'
;MAIDVYHQVPREGYGQFNTATCWLASYRMLYAWRQADEASIRDRLEAVKLDFRELYKRGLYVDEWPLAGSALGMCGWEGRLVKAWDDEQIVYALKGYGPMYFCWDYGSSGHAVVIAGYDARLRQFKVHNPYNRPEPGTVDVQWFTADMFRTRLHAARWALQACYSL
;
A
#
# COMPACT_ATOMS: atom_id res chain seq x y z
N MET A 1 22.34 -5.48 8.86
CA MET A 1 22.89 -5.15 7.51
C MET A 1 21.76 -5.37 6.53
N ALA A 2 21.28 -4.31 5.88
CA ALA A 2 20.11 -4.41 5.01
C ALA A 2 20.42 -5.27 3.77
N ILE A 3 19.43 -6.05 3.34
CA ILE A 3 19.52 -6.93 2.18
C ILE A 3 18.65 -6.41 1.05
N ASP A 4 18.93 -6.84 -0.17
CA ASP A 4 18.01 -6.64 -1.29
C ASP A 4 16.68 -7.36 -1.06
N VAL A 5 15.58 -6.67 -1.31
CA VAL A 5 14.22 -7.22 -1.28
C VAL A 5 13.50 -6.77 -2.55
N TYR A 6 13.02 -7.70 -3.37
CA TYR A 6 12.31 -7.37 -4.60
C TYR A 6 11.07 -8.24 -4.75
N HIS A 7 9.89 -7.64 -4.57
CA HIS A 7 8.61 -8.28 -4.85
C HIS A 7 8.15 -7.95 -6.27
N GLN A 8 7.68 -8.97 -6.98
CA GLN A 8 7.04 -8.80 -8.29
C GLN A 8 5.59 -8.36 -8.09
N VAL A 9 5.39 -7.05 -7.98
CA VAL A 9 4.06 -6.44 -7.89
C VAL A 9 3.62 -6.01 -9.30
N PRO A 10 2.38 -6.29 -9.73
CA PRO A 10 1.95 -5.91 -11.07
C PRO A 10 1.82 -4.39 -11.22
N ARG A 11 1.84 -3.93 -12.47
CA ARG A 11 1.89 -2.50 -12.83
C ARG A 11 0.86 -2.12 -13.91
N GLU A 12 0.75 -2.94 -14.94
CA GLU A 12 -0.14 -2.68 -16.08
C GLU A 12 -1.60 -2.95 -15.71
N GLY A 13 -2.46 -1.93 -15.81
CA GLY A 13 -3.89 -2.03 -15.46
C GLY A 13 -4.19 -1.94 -13.95
N TYR A 14 -3.19 -1.59 -13.13
CA TYR A 14 -3.31 -1.47 -11.67
C TYR A 14 -3.20 -0.02 -11.18
N GLY A 15 -3.13 0.97 -12.07
CA GLY A 15 -3.21 2.37 -11.67
C GLY A 15 -4.60 2.74 -11.15
N GLN A 16 -4.68 3.85 -10.43
CA GLN A 16 -5.96 4.40 -9.99
C GLN A 16 -6.69 5.05 -11.18
N PHE A 17 -8.00 4.84 -11.27
CA PHE A 17 -8.83 5.40 -12.34
C PHE A 17 -9.41 6.78 -11.99
N ASN A 18 -9.53 7.10 -10.71
CA ASN A 18 -9.93 8.43 -10.25
C ASN A 18 -9.07 8.86 -9.04
N THR A 19 -9.25 10.10 -8.57
CA THR A 19 -8.48 10.69 -7.47
C THR A 19 -8.72 10.06 -6.09
N ALA A 20 -9.76 9.23 -5.96
CA ALA A 20 -10.18 8.59 -4.70
C ALA A 20 -9.87 7.08 -4.66
N THR A 21 -9.38 6.46 -5.74
CA THR A 21 -9.20 4.99 -5.83
C THR A 21 -7.75 4.51 -5.62
N CYS A 22 -6.85 5.32 -5.07
CA CYS A 22 -5.47 4.89 -4.76
C CYS A 22 -5.44 3.68 -3.81
N TRP A 23 -6.39 3.62 -2.87
CA TRP A 23 -6.55 2.50 -1.94
C TRP A 23 -6.90 1.21 -2.68
N LEU A 24 -7.87 1.25 -3.60
CA LEU A 24 -8.35 0.09 -4.34
C LEU A 24 -7.26 -0.44 -5.27
N ALA A 25 -6.59 0.46 -6.00
CA ALA A 25 -5.45 0.13 -6.83
C ALA A 25 -4.34 -0.59 -6.04
N SER A 26 -4.04 -0.10 -4.82
CA SER A 26 -3.05 -0.72 -3.95
C SER A 26 -3.47 -2.09 -3.42
N TYR A 27 -4.74 -2.28 -3.04
CA TYR A 27 -5.24 -3.62 -2.67
C TYR A 27 -5.22 -4.59 -3.83
N ARG A 28 -5.62 -4.15 -5.04
CA ARG A 28 -5.55 -4.97 -6.25
C ARG A 28 -4.13 -5.43 -6.54
N MET A 29 -3.14 -4.54 -6.42
CA MET A 29 -1.72 -4.89 -6.54
C MET A 29 -1.29 -5.94 -5.51
N LEU A 30 -1.71 -5.80 -4.25
CA LEU A 30 -1.41 -6.79 -3.21
C LEU A 30 -2.12 -8.13 -3.47
N TYR A 31 -3.38 -8.12 -3.92
CA TYR A 31 -4.17 -9.30 -4.26
C TYR A 31 -3.56 -10.08 -5.42
N ALA A 32 -3.16 -9.41 -6.47
CA ALA A 32 -2.51 -10.04 -7.60
C ALA A 32 -1.12 -10.59 -7.23
N TRP A 33 -0.34 -9.88 -6.40
CA TRP A 33 0.94 -10.40 -5.89
C TRP A 33 0.77 -11.72 -5.11
N ARG A 34 -0.27 -11.82 -4.28
CA ARG A 34 -0.61 -13.04 -3.51
C ARG A 34 -1.44 -14.07 -4.29
N GLN A 35 -1.69 -13.84 -5.58
CA GLN A 35 -2.53 -14.69 -6.42
C GLN A 35 -3.96 -14.90 -5.86
N ALA A 36 -4.50 -13.90 -5.16
CA ALA A 36 -5.87 -13.89 -4.67
C ALA A 36 -6.83 -13.31 -5.70
N ASP A 37 -8.10 -13.71 -5.61
CA ASP A 37 -9.16 -13.23 -6.49
C ASP A 37 -9.49 -11.74 -6.22
N GLU A 38 -9.09 -10.87 -7.14
CA GLU A 38 -9.40 -9.43 -7.10
C GLU A 38 -10.90 -9.14 -7.17
N ALA A 39 -11.70 -9.99 -7.82
CA ALA A 39 -13.15 -9.78 -7.93
C ALA A 39 -13.81 -9.86 -6.54
N SER A 40 -13.24 -10.65 -5.63
CA SER A 40 -13.74 -10.78 -4.25
C SER A 40 -13.55 -9.54 -3.37
N ILE A 41 -12.75 -8.54 -3.80
CA ILE A 41 -12.48 -7.33 -2.99
C ILE A 41 -13.79 -6.62 -2.64
N ARG A 42 -14.67 -6.45 -3.63
CA ARG A 42 -15.95 -5.76 -3.44
C ARG A 42 -16.82 -6.49 -2.41
N ASP A 43 -17.06 -7.77 -2.63
CA ASP A 43 -17.95 -8.57 -1.78
C ASP A 43 -17.43 -8.65 -0.34
N ARG A 44 -16.11 -8.73 -0.15
CA ARG A 44 -15.48 -8.73 1.18
C ARG A 44 -15.67 -7.40 1.92
N LEU A 45 -15.56 -6.27 1.23
CA LEU A 45 -15.79 -4.95 1.84
C LEU A 45 -17.27 -4.74 2.16
N GLU A 46 -18.17 -5.11 1.24
CA GLU A 46 -19.62 -5.02 1.47
C GLU A 46 -20.07 -5.93 2.63
N ALA A 47 -19.45 -7.09 2.81
CA ALA A 47 -19.72 -8.00 3.93
C ALA A 47 -19.42 -7.38 5.31
N VAL A 48 -18.50 -6.41 5.39
CA VAL A 48 -18.20 -5.65 6.61
C VAL A 48 -18.89 -4.28 6.63
N LYS A 49 -19.94 -4.09 5.82
CA LYS A 49 -20.76 -2.88 5.73
C LYS A 49 -20.02 -1.64 5.20
N LEU A 50 -18.92 -1.84 4.48
CA LEU A 50 -18.27 -0.78 3.73
C LEU A 50 -18.87 -0.71 2.33
N ASP A 51 -19.68 0.33 2.06
CA ASP A 51 -20.32 0.53 0.75
C ASP A 51 -19.25 0.82 -0.31
N PHE A 52 -19.01 -0.16 -1.19
CA PHE A 52 -17.99 -0.06 -2.22
C PHE A 52 -18.21 1.12 -3.17
N ARG A 53 -19.47 1.43 -3.51
CA ARG A 53 -19.80 2.53 -4.42
C ARG A 53 -19.46 3.88 -3.80
N GLU A 54 -19.71 4.04 -2.50
CA GLU A 54 -19.34 5.26 -1.79
C GLU A 54 -17.83 5.36 -1.60
N LEU A 55 -17.15 4.26 -1.23
CA LEU A 55 -15.69 4.22 -1.14
C LEU A 55 -15.01 4.55 -2.47
N TYR A 56 -15.59 4.13 -3.59
CA TYR A 56 -15.08 4.43 -4.93
C TYR A 56 -15.13 5.93 -5.27
N LYS A 57 -16.03 6.69 -4.63
CA LYS A 57 -16.17 8.14 -4.81
C LYS A 57 -15.29 8.94 -3.86
N ARG A 58 -15.22 8.54 -2.58
CA ARG A 58 -14.61 9.36 -1.51
C ARG A 58 -13.28 8.82 -0.97
N GLY A 59 -12.92 7.59 -1.31
CA GLY A 59 -11.81 6.87 -0.71
C GLY A 59 -12.16 6.25 0.64
N LEU A 60 -11.16 5.67 1.31
CA LEU A 60 -11.28 5.15 2.67
C LEU A 60 -10.96 6.24 3.70
N TYR A 61 -11.79 6.34 4.73
CA TYR A 61 -11.49 7.14 5.91
C TYR A 61 -10.63 6.37 6.91
N VAL A 62 -10.04 7.11 7.86
CA VAL A 62 -9.03 6.59 8.79
C VAL A 62 -9.57 5.45 9.65
N ASP A 63 -10.82 5.58 10.10
CA ASP A 63 -11.55 4.60 10.89
C ASP A 63 -11.98 3.36 10.10
N GLU A 64 -11.98 3.43 8.77
CA GLU A 64 -12.37 2.32 7.88
C GLU A 64 -11.19 1.44 7.48
N TRP A 65 -9.95 1.92 7.59
CA TRP A 65 -8.77 1.14 7.17
C TRP A 65 -8.57 -0.16 7.93
N PRO A 66 -8.72 -0.23 9.28
CA PRO A 66 -8.58 -1.50 9.99
C PRO A 66 -9.62 -2.52 9.51
N LEU A 67 -10.87 -2.07 9.30
CA LEU A 67 -11.98 -2.90 8.87
C LEU A 67 -11.79 -3.41 7.44
N ALA A 68 -11.41 -2.51 6.51
CA ALA A 68 -11.10 -2.85 5.14
C ALA A 68 -9.92 -3.82 5.04
N GLY A 69 -8.82 -3.54 5.75
CA GLY A 69 -7.65 -4.40 5.78
C GLY A 69 -7.98 -5.81 6.28
N SER A 70 -8.70 -5.91 7.40
CA SER A 70 -9.10 -7.20 7.98
C SER A 70 -10.02 -7.99 7.05
N ALA A 71 -11.03 -7.36 6.44
CA ALA A 71 -11.94 -8.00 5.49
C ALA A 71 -11.19 -8.59 4.27
N LEU A 72 -10.09 -7.95 3.89
CA LEU A 72 -9.22 -8.33 2.78
C LEU A 72 -8.07 -9.27 3.20
N GLY A 73 -8.08 -9.76 4.45
CA GLY A 73 -7.08 -10.71 4.97
C GLY A 73 -5.70 -10.08 5.15
N MET A 74 -5.66 -8.79 5.47
CA MET A 74 -4.45 -8.01 5.69
C MET A 74 -4.30 -7.63 7.16
N CYS A 75 -3.05 -7.54 7.60
CA CYS A 75 -2.66 -7.13 8.94
C CYS A 75 -2.07 -5.73 8.85
N GLY A 76 -2.63 -4.81 9.63
CA GLY A 76 -2.29 -3.40 9.54
C GLY A 76 -1.81 -2.81 10.86
N TRP A 77 -1.10 -1.69 10.73
CA TRP A 77 -0.56 -0.91 11.83
C TRP A 77 -0.98 0.55 11.68
N GLU A 78 -1.34 1.15 12.81
CA GLU A 78 -1.60 2.59 12.88
C GLU A 78 -0.34 3.38 12.51
N GLY A 79 -0.50 4.50 11.80
CA GLY A 79 0.63 5.33 11.38
C GLY A 79 1.57 5.75 12.51
N ARG A 80 1.08 5.91 13.75
CA ARG A 80 1.93 6.19 14.93
C ARG A 80 2.95 5.08 15.20
N LEU A 81 2.56 3.81 15.03
CA LEU A 81 3.45 2.66 15.21
C LEU A 81 4.47 2.59 14.07
N VAL A 82 4.01 2.78 12.84
CA VAL A 82 4.86 2.72 11.64
C VAL A 82 5.90 3.85 11.64
N LYS A 83 5.58 5.03 12.19
CA LYS A 83 6.51 6.16 12.37
C LYS A 83 7.71 5.83 13.25
N ALA A 84 7.55 4.90 14.18
CA ALA A 84 8.61 4.48 15.08
C ALA A 84 9.60 3.53 14.39
N TRP A 85 9.23 2.95 13.24
CA TRP A 85 10.10 2.01 12.54
C TRP A 85 11.28 2.71 11.89
N ASP A 86 12.45 2.11 11.98
CA ASP A 86 13.61 2.48 11.16
C ASP A 86 13.59 1.74 9.81
N ASP A 87 14.52 2.12 8.92
CA ASP A 87 14.62 1.52 7.58
C ASP A 87 14.85 0.00 7.66
N GLU A 88 15.64 -0.48 8.65
CA GLU A 88 15.98 -1.88 8.77
C GLU A 88 14.75 -2.71 9.18
N GLN A 89 13.93 -2.21 10.10
CA GLN A 89 12.65 -2.80 10.49
C GLN A 89 11.68 -2.88 9.31
N ILE A 90 11.64 -1.86 8.45
CA ILE A 90 10.80 -1.87 7.25
C ILE A 90 11.32 -2.90 6.25
N VAL A 91 12.64 -2.97 6.03
CA VAL A 91 13.25 -3.99 5.16
C VAL A 91 12.97 -5.40 5.68
N TYR A 92 13.05 -5.61 6.99
CA TYR A 92 12.66 -6.89 7.61
C TYR A 92 11.18 -7.21 7.39
N ALA A 93 10.30 -6.22 7.54
CA ALA A 93 8.87 -6.39 7.27
C ALA A 93 8.61 -6.73 5.79
N LEU A 94 9.29 -6.06 4.86
CA LEU A 94 9.19 -6.38 3.43
C LEU A 94 9.68 -7.80 3.13
N LYS A 95 10.79 -8.21 3.73
CA LYS A 95 11.35 -9.56 3.54
C LYS A 95 10.40 -10.64 4.09
N GLY A 96 9.87 -10.43 5.28
CA GLY A 96 9.09 -11.43 6.01
C GLY A 96 7.64 -11.56 5.54
N TYR A 97 7.03 -10.45 5.12
CA TYR A 97 5.57 -10.37 4.90
C TYR A 97 5.15 -9.95 3.49
N GLY A 98 6.11 -9.63 2.62
CA GLY A 98 5.80 -9.23 1.25
C GLY A 98 5.73 -7.71 1.05
N PRO A 99 5.15 -7.24 -0.08
CA PRO A 99 4.98 -5.82 -0.35
C PRO A 99 4.01 -5.17 0.64
N MET A 100 4.27 -3.90 0.96
CA MET A 100 3.55 -3.15 2.00
C MET A 100 2.68 -2.06 1.40
N TYR A 101 1.38 -2.09 1.66
CA TYR A 101 0.52 -0.92 1.48
C TYR A 101 0.92 0.13 2.50
N PHE A 102 1.10 1.36 2.04
CA PHE A 102 1.49 2.48 2.88
C PHE A 102 0.67 3.71 2.51
N CYS A 103 0.08 4.37 3.52
CA CYS A 103 -0.71 5.57 3.35
C CYS A 103 -0.19 6.72 4.20
N TRP A 104 -0.10 7.92 3.62
CA TRP A 104 0.37 9.14 4.29
C TRP A 104 -0.41 10.38 3.87
N ASP A 105 -0.24 11.49 4.62
CA ASP A 105 -0.74 12.82 4.26
C ASP A 105 -0.05 13.36 2.99
N TYR A 106 -0.81 13.53 1.91
CA TYR A 106 -0.36 14.08 0.65
C TYR A 106 -1.13 15.36 0.30
N GLY A 107 -0.61 16.51 0.76
CA GLY A 107 -1.31 17.79 0.65
C GLY A 107 -2.55 17.81 1.55
N SER A 108 -3.73 18.02 0.98
CA SER A 108 -5.01 18.03 1.71
C SER A 108 -5.71 16.66 1.78
N SER A 109 -5.17 15.61 1.14
CA SER A 109 -5.76 14.27 1.10
C SER A 109 -4.77 13.19 1.54
N GLY A 110 -5.27 11.99 1.83
CA GLY A 110 -4.43 10.81 2.01
C GLY A 110 -4.05 10.19 0.67
N HIS A 111 -2.84 9.64 0.54
CA HIS A 111 -2.43 8.88 -0.64
C HIS A 111 -1.93 7.51 -0.24
N ALA A 112 -2.28 6.48 -1.02
CA ALA A 112 -1.90 5.09 -0.80
C ALA A 112 -0.98 4.60 -1.92
N VAL A 113 0.07 3.88 -1.55
CA VAL A 113 1.03 3.24 -2.46
C VAL A 113 1.37 1.83 -1.98
N VAL A 114 2.12 1.09 -2.79
CA VAL A 114 2.72 -0.18 -2.40
C VAL A 114 4.25 -0.08 -2.39
N ILE A 115 4.88 -0.31 -1.24
CA ILE A 115 6.32 -0.48 -1.11
C ILE A 115 6.65 -1.92 -1.55
N ALA A 116 7.26 -2.05 -2.72
CA ALA A 116 7.50 -3.32 -3.39
C ALA A 116 8.88 -3.92 -3.09
N GLY A 117 9.78 -3.18 -2.45
CA GLY A 117 11.13 -3.67 -2.19
C GLY A 117 12.11 -2.63 -1.68
N TYR A 118 13.37 -3.06 -1.57
CA TYR A 118 14.51 -2.27 -1.15
C TYR A 118 15.76 -2.70 -1.93
N ASP A 119 16.48 -1.73 -2.50
CA ASP A 119 17.80 -1.91 -3.10
C ASP A 119 18.87 -1.57 -2.05
N ALA A 120 19.63 -2.57 -1.59
CA ALA A 120 20.61 -2.40 -0.53
C ALA A 120 21.86 -1.66 -0.98
N ARG A 121 22.19 -1.73 -2.27
CA ARG A 121 23.34 -1.03 -2.85
C ARG A 121 23.08 0.47 -2.95
N LEU A 122 21.90 0.86 -3.43
CA LEU A 122 21.49 2.25 -3.60
C LEU A 122 20.82 2.83 -2.34
N ARG A 123 20.45 1.98 -1.38
CA ARG A 123 19.73 2.33 -0.14
C ARG A 123 18.40 3.02 -0.43
N GLN A 124 17.61 2.42 -1.32
CA GLN A 124 16.36 2.98 -1.81
C GLN A 124 15.19 2.00 -1.73
N PHE A 125 14.02 2.49 -1.32
CA PHE A 125 12.77 1.76 -1.38
C PHE A 125 12.14 1.87 -2.76
N LYS A 126 11.74 0.73 -3.33
CA LYS A 126 10.96 0.67 -4.56
C LYS A 126 9.48 0.87 -4.23
N VAL A 127 8.86 1.86 -4.85
CA VAL A 127 7.48 2.27 -4.56
C VAL A 127 6.64 2.24 -5.82
N HIS A 128 5.53 1.50 -5.75
CA HIS A 128 4.50 1.43 -6.78
C HIS A 128 3.42 2.43 -6.42
N ASN A 129 3.44 3.57 -7.10
CA ASN A 129 2.49 4.65 -6.94
C ASN A 129 1.34 4.47 -7.95
N PRO A 130 0.10 4.20 -7.50
CA PRO A 130 -1.02 3.99 -8.43
C PRO A 130 -1.44 5.29 -9.14
N TYR A 131 -0.91 6.45 -8.73
CA TYR A 131 -1.18 7.73 -9.37
C TYR A 131 -0.13 8.07 -10.43
N ASN A 132 -0.38 7.68 -11.68
CA ASN A 132 0.39 8.13 -12.84
C ASN A 132 -0.40 9.21 -13.61
N ARG A 133 -0.02 10.49 -13.44
CA ARG A 133 -0.68 11.63 -14.11
C ARG A 133 -0.55 11.56 -15.64
N PRO A 134 0.64 11.32 -16.22
CA PRO A 134 0.79 11.15 -17.67
C PRO A 134 -0.04 10.01 -18.27
N GLU A 135 -0.23 8.91 -17.54
CA GLU A 135 -0.87 7.70 -18.04
C GLU A 135 -1.87 7.12 -17.01
N PRO A 136 -3.09 7.65 -16.93
CA PRO A 136 -4.11 7.15 -16.01
C PRO A 136 -4.36 5.64 -16.18
N GLY A 137 -4.50 4.92 -15.07
CA GLY A 137 -4.67 3.46 -15.07
C GLY A 137 -3.36 2.65 -15.08
N THR A 138 -2.19 3.31 -15.15
CA THR A 138 -0.88 2.67 -14.94
C THR A 138 -0.26 3.02 -13.59
N VAL A 139 0.71 2.22 -13.16
CA VAL A 139 1.45 2.41 -11.90
C VAL A 139 2.79 3.08 -12.19
N ASP A 140 3.04 4.23 -11.57
CA ASP A 140 4.34 4.89 -11.59
C ASP A 140 5.29 4.20 -10.61
N VAL A 141 6.50 3.88 -11.04
CA VAL A 141 7.52 3.23 -10.21
C VAL A 141 8.53 4.26 -9.76
N GLN A 142 8.49 4.54 -8.47
CA GLN A 142 9.36 5.52 -7.83
C GLN A 142 10.41 4.83 -6.96
N TRP A 143 11.52 5.52 -6.76
CA TRP A 143 12.58 5.09 -5.84
C TRP A 143 12.78 6.15 -4.79
N PHE A 144 12.55 5.80 -3.53
CA PHE A 144 12.72 6.71 -2.40
C PHE A 144 14.02 6.38 -1.68
N THR A 145 14.89 7.37 -1.51
CA THR A 145 15.97 7.27 -0.53
C THR A 145 15.38 7.11 0.88
N ALA A 146 16.21 6.66 1.83
CA ALA A 146 15.88 6.65 3.25
C ALA A 146 15.23 7.96 3.73
N ASP A 147 15.85 9.11 3.43
CA ASP A 147 15.35 10.42 3.87
C ASP A 147 14.00 10.78 3.23
N MET A 148 13.85 10.49 1.94
CA MET A 148 12.57 10.68 1.25
C MET A 148 11.47 9.83 1.89
N PHE A 149 11.75 8.55 2.15
CA PHE A 149 10.79 7.67 2.76
C PHE A 149 10.49 8.07 4.19
N ARG A 150 11.51 8.48 4.97
CA ARG A 150 11.36 8.98 6.34
C ARG A 150 10.44 10.19 6.43
N THR A 151 10.57 11.12 5.50
CA THR A 151 9.68 12.29 5.40
C THR A 151 8.21 11.86 5.25
N ARG A 152 7.96 10.83 4.43
CA ARG A 152 6.61 10.27 4.20
C ARG A 152 6.13 9.44 5.39
N LEU A 153 7.03 8.72 6.07
CA LEU A 153 6.74 8.01 7.33
C LEU A 153 6.23 8.97 8.40
N HIS A 154 6.83 10.15 8.56
CA HIS A 154 6.33 11.14 9.52
C HIS A 154 4.88 11.60 9.24
N ALA A 155 4.48 11.56 7.97
CA ALA A 155 3.12 11.79 7.50
C ALA A 155 2.24 10.52 7.46
N ALA A 156 2.75 9.36 7.91
CA ALA A 156 2.03 8.09 7.84
C ALA A 156 0.72 8.15 8.60
N ARG A 157 -0.31 7.57 7.98
CA ARG A 157 -1.62 7.37 8.58
C ARG A 157 -1.90 5.88 8.82
N TRP A 158 -1.46 5.01 7.91
CA TRP A 158 -1.67 3.56 8.01
C TRP A 158 -0.68 2.77 7.16
N ALA A 159 -0.33 1.56 7.58
CA ALA A 159 0.35 0.58 6.75
C ALA A 159 -0.30 -0.79 6.92
N LEU A 160 -0.23 -1.64 5.90
CA LEU A 160 -0.68 -3.04 5.99
C LEU A 160 0.09 -3.95 5.04
N GLN A 161 0.11 -5.23 5.37
CA GLN A 161 0.66 -6.32 4.58
C GLN A 161 -0.27 -7.54 4.66
N ALA A 162 -0.01 -8.57 3.87
CA ALA A 162 -0.70 -9.85 4.05
C ALA A 162 -0.49 -10.35 5.48
N CYS A 163 -1.57 -10.77 6.16
CA CYS A 163 -1.43 -11.52 7.40
C CYS A 163 -0.70 -12.84 7.10
N TYR A 164 0.00 -13.40 8.08
CA TYR A 164 0.45 -14.78 8.01
C TYR A 164 -0.73 -15.67 7.62
N SER A 165 -0.62 -16.43 6.53
CA SER A 165 -1.37 -17.66 6.40
C SER A 165 -0.85 -18.57 7.52
N LEU A 166 -1.72 -18.91 8.48
CA LEU A 166 -1.50 -20.08 9.33
C LEU A 166 -1.44 -21.34 8.44
#